data_AF-A0A1H2C2S6-F1
#
_entry.id   AF-A0A1H2C2S6-F1
#
_cell.length_a   1.000
_cell.length_b   1.000
_cell.length_c   1.000
_cell.angle_alpha   90.00
_cell.angle_beta   90.00
_cell.angle_gamma   90.00
#
_symmetry.space_group_name_H-M   'P 1'
#
loop_
_entity.id
_entity.type
_entity.pdbx_description
1 polymer ?
#
loop_
_entity_poly.entity_id
_entity_poly.type
_entity_poly.pdbx_seq_one_letter_code
_entity_poly.pdbx_strand_id
1 'polypeptide(L)'
;MPVPAHVRRQCQELLKAGEEIGYLIPVTTVWIGSVMSGIDCYIAVTDRRIAVLTGGLLHSGRPTDVNLQYPRATRLGPVEFAPAPTFRLGSRAYEIEDEYVAQVHAADAELDGLLPEDPFPDA
;
A
#
# COMPACT_ATOMS: atom_id res chain seq x y z
N MET A 1 10.65 9.33 -3.77
CA MET A 1 11.00 8.73 -5.06
C MET A 1 9.86 7.83 -5.49
N PRO A 2 9.42 7.79 -6.76
CA PRO A 2 8.37 6.85 -7.16
C PRO A 2 8.90 5.40 -7.14
N VAL A 3 8.04 4.44 -6.81
CA VAL A 3 8.37 3.02 -6.86
C VAL A 3 8.87 2.65 -8.27
N PRO A 4 10.03 1.96 -8.41
CA PRO A 4 10.55 1.59 -9.71
C PRO A 4 9.54 0.80 -10.55
N ALA A 5 9.45 1.10 -11.84
CA ALA A 5 8.46 0.49 -12.74
C ALA A 5 8.53 -1.05 -12.78
N HIS A 6 9.73 -1.63 -12.61
CA HIS A 6 9.92 -3.07 -12.56
C HIS A 6 9.30 -3.70 -11.30
N VAL A 7 9.39 -3.05 -10.15
CA VAL A 7 8.75 -3.50 -8.90
C VAL A 7 7.23 -3.40 -9.05
N ARG A 8 6.73 -2.29 -9.62
CA ARG A 8 5.28 -2.13 -9.88
C ARG A 8 4.74 -3.25 -10.78
N ARG A 9 5.48 -3.64 -11.83
CA ARG A 9 5.11 -4.76 -12.70
C ARG A 9 5.08 -6.10 -11.96
N GLN A 10 6.07 -6.36 -11.11
CA GLN A 10 6.10 -7.58 -10.29
C GLN A 10 4.91 -7.63 -9.32
N CYS A 11 4.58 -6.51 -8.67
CA CYS A 11 3.37 -6.41 -7.86
C CYS A 11 2.11 -6.70 -8.68
N GLN A 12 2.04 -6.14 -9.90
CA GLN A 12 0.91 -6.31 -10.82
C GLN A 12 0.72 -7.77 -11.26
N GLU A 13 1.80 -8.51 -11.46
CA GLU A 13 1.78 -9.94 -11.84
C GLU A 13 1.24 -10.84 -10.72
N LEU A 14 1.32 -10.42 -9.46
CA LEU A 14 0.78 -11.16 -8.30
C LEU A 14 -0.72 -10.94 -8.09
N LEU A 15 -1.30 -9.92 -8.74
CA LEU A 15 -2.72 -9.61 -8.63
C LEU A 15 -3.56 -10.47 -9.58
N LYS A 16 -4.88 -10.48 -9.37
CA LYS A 16 -5.78 -11.24 -10.25
C LYS A 16 -5.82 -10.58 -11.62
N ALA A 17 -6.08 -11.38 -12.66
CA ALA A 17 -6.23 -10.89 -14.02
C ALA A 17 -7.29 -9.77 -14.10
N GLY A 18 -6.90 -8.63 -14.67
CA GLY A 18 -7.76 -7.46 -14.85
C GLY A 18 -7.91 -6.56 -13.62
N GLU A 19 -7.16 -6.78 -12.53
CA GLU A 19 -6.97 -5.77 -11.49
C GLU A 19 -5.89 -4.78 -11.93
N GLU A 20 -6.06 -3.50 -11.65
CA GLU A 20 -5.03 -2.49 -11.91
C GLU A 20 -4.60 -1.78 -10.62
N ILE A 21 -3.30 -1.58 -10.44
CA ILE A 21 -2.77 -0.87 -9.28
C ILE A 21 -2.95 0.65 -9.48
N GLY A 22 -3.85 1.24 -8.69
CA GLY A 22 -3.98 2.69 -8.57
C GLY A 22 -2.89 3.30 -7.69
N TYR A 23 -2.69 2.72 -6.50
CA TYR A 23 -1.63 3.14 -5.57
C TYR A 23 -0.76 1.95 -5.17
N LEU A 24 0.56 2.18 -5.13
CA LEU A 24 1.53 1.19 -4.66
C LEU A 24 2.40 1.83 -3.59
N ILE A 25 2.20 1.38 -2.36
CA ILE A 25 2.75 2.00 -1.16
C ILE A 25 3.77 1.04 -0.55
N PRO A 26 5.08 1.34 -0.63
CA PRO A 26 6.09 0.62 0.13
C PRO A 26 5.87 0.87 1.62
N VAL A 27 5.86 -0.21 2.40
CA VAL A 27 5.69 -0.14 3.85
C VAL A 27 6.55 -1.19 4.54
N THR A 28 6.89 -0.92 5.80
CA THR A 28 7.56 -1.89 6.66
C THR A 28 6.58 -2.35 7.73
N THR A 29 6.32 -3.65 7.82
CA THR A 29 5.44 -4.15 8.88
C THR A 29 6.15 -4.03 10.24
N VAL A 30 5.48 -3.44 11.22
CA VAL A 30 6.00 -3.27 12.58
C VAL A 30 5.29 -4.26 13.50
N TRP A 31 6.01 -5.24 14.03
CA TRP A 31 5.48 -6.15 15.04
C TRP A 31 5.82 -5.61 16.44
N ILE A 32 4.81 -5.36 17.26
CA ILE A 32 5.01 -5.00 18.67
C ILE A 32 5.27 -6.30 19.45
N GLY A 33 6.53 -6.56 19.80
CA GLY A 33 7.04 -7.76 20.49
C GLY A 33 8.56 -7.68 20.72
N SER A 34 9.20 -8.75 21.24
CA SER A 34 10.61 -8.70 21.71
C SER A 34 11.70 -8.52 20.63
N VAL A 35 11.36 -8.46 19.35
CA VAL A 35 12.33 -8.16 18.28
C VAL A 35 11.64 -7.29 17.23
N MET A 36 12.06 -6.03 17.11
CA MET A 36 11.70 -5.17 15.98
C MET A 36 12.41 -5.70 14.72
N SER A 37 11.85 -6.74 14.11
CA SER A 37 12.27 -7.20 12.79
C SER A 37 11.18 -6.80 11.80
N GLY A 38 11.37 -5.65 11.15
CA GLY A 38 10.50 -5.19 10.08
C GLY A 38 10.67 -6.06 8.84
N ILE A 39 9.56 -6.32 8.14
CA ILE A 39 9.58 -6.94 6.81
C ILE A 39 9.08 -5.90 5.81
N ASP A 40 9.88 -5.66 4.77
CA ASP A 40 9.49 -4.79 3.66
C ASP A 40 8.35 -5.44 2.88
N CYS A 41 7.28 -4.68 2.71
CA CYS A 41 6.05 -5.08 2.08
C CYS A 41 5.58 -3.98 1.12
N TYR A 42 4.63 -4.32 0.25
CA TYR A 42 3.93 -3.35 -0.58
C TYR A 42 2.44 -3.46 -0.34
N ILE A 43 1.78 -2.33 -0.11
CA ILE A 43 0.32 -2.25 -0.10
C ILE A 43 -0.10 -1.77 -1.49
N ALA A 44 -0.76 -2.66 -2.24
CA ALA A 44 -1.34 -2.36 -3.52
C ALA A 44 -2.83 -2.06 -3.35
N VAL A 45 -3.22 -0.82 -3.65
CA VAL A 45 -4.63 -0.41 -3.72
C VAL A 45 -5.06 -0.50 -5.17
N THR A 46 -6.01 -1.39 -5.45
CA THR A 46 -6.55 -1.61 -6.79
C THR A 46 -7.96 -1.02 -6.93
N ASP A 47 -8.54 -1.13 -8.11
CA ASP A 47 -9.96 -0.85 -8.36
C ASP A 47 -10.91 -1.76 -7.53
N ARG A 48 -10.46 -2.95 -7.10
CA ARG A 48 -11.31 -3.98 -6.47
C ARG A 48 -11.00 -4.27 -5.02
N ARG A 49 -9.73 -4.18 -4.61
CA ARG A 49 -9.28 -4.58 -3.27
C ARG A 49 -7.99 -3.87 -2.86
N ILE A 50 -7.66 -4.02 -1.59
CA ILE A 50 -6.35 -3.69 -1.06
C ILE A 50 -5.62 -5.01 -0.83
N ALA A 51 -4.43 -5.16 -1.41
CA ALA A 51 -3.59 -6.35 -1.28
C ALA A 51 -2.27 -6.00 -0.59
N VAL A 52 -1.92 -6.76 0.45
CA VAL A 52 -0.61 -6.68 1.12
C VAL A 52 0.29 -7.72 0.48
N LEU A 53 1.29 -7.26 -0.26
CA LEU A 53 2.29 -8.07 -0.95
C LEU A 53 3.56 -8.12 -0.10
N THR A 54 4.09 -9.31 0.15
CA THR A 54 5.31 -9.47 0.95
C THR A 54 6.42 -10.15 0.14
N GLY A 55 7.65 -9.73 0.40
CA GLY A 55 8.83 -10.45 -0.07
C GLY A 55 9.14 -11.66 0.83
N GLY A 56 9.82 -12.67 0.28
CA GLY A 56 10.41 -13.72 1.10
C GLY A 56 11.48 -13.14 2.02
N LEU A 57 11.65 -13.72 3.21
CA LEU A 57 12.59 -13.29 4.27
C LEU A 57 14.06 -13.08 3.82
N LEU A 58 14.43 -13.55 2.63
CA LEU A 58 15.78 -13.48 2.03
C LEU A 58 15.88 -12.53 0.82
N HIS A 59 14.77 -11.97 0.33
CA HIS A 59 14.71 -11.12 -0.87
C HIS A 59 13.98 -9.81 -0.57
N SER A 60 14.56 -8.98 0.32
CA SER A 60 14.15 -7.59 0.54
C SER A 60 14.26 -6.83 -0.80
N GLY A 61 13.14 -6.67 -1.50
CA GLY A 61 13.08 -5.95 -2.78
C GLY A 61 12.30 -6.66 -3.90
N ARG A 62 11.81 -7.89 -3.71
CA ARG A 62 10.87 -8.51 -4.65
C ARG A 62 9.65 -9.07 -3.94
N PRO A 63 8.43 -8.58 -4.25
CA PRO A 63 7.22 -9.20 -3.75
C PRO A 63 7.12 -10.61 -4.36
N THR A 64 6.75 -11.59 -3.54
CA THR A 64 6.66 -13.00 -3.96
C THR A 64 5.29 -13.59 -3.76
N ASP A 65 4.48 -13.03 -2.85
CA ASP A 65 3.15 -13.53 -2.56
C ASP A 65 2.20 -12.44 -2.02
N VAL A 66 0.90 -12.70 -2.12
CA VAL A 66 -0.18 -11.90 -1.55
C VAL A 66 -0.50 -12.42 -0.14
N ASN A 67 -0.01 -11.74 0.89
CA ASN A 67 -0.14 -12.16 2.29
C ASN A 67 -1.55 -11.90 2.85
N LEU A 68 -2.11 -10.71 2.59
CA LEU A 68 -3.42 -10.32 3.09
C LEU A 68 -4.21 -9.57 2.03
N GLN A 69 -5.53 -9.62 2.15
CA GLN A 69 -6.46 -8.93 1.27
C GLN A 69 -7.57 -8.29 2.08
N TYR A 70 -7.92 -7.07 1.72
CA TYR A 70 -8.99 -6.29 2.33
C TYR A 70 -9.92 -5.73 1.24
N PRO A 71 -11.21 -5.49 1.54
CA PRO A 71 -12.10 -4.79 0.62
C PRO A 71 -11.53 -3.43 0.22
N ARG A 72 -11.76 -2.97 -1.02
CA ARG A 72 -11.32 -1.64 -1.48
C ARG A 72 -11.87 -0.49 -0.61
N ALA A 73 -13.04 -0.69 -0.01
CA ALA A 73 -13.68 0.24 0.92
C ALA A 73 -12.98 0.36 2.29
N THR A 74 -11.86 -0.33 2.51
CA THR A 74 -11.11 -0.25 3.77
C THR A 74 -10.29 1.03 3.80
N ARG A 75 -10.47 1.83 4.85
CA ARG A 75 -9.66 3.01 5.12
C ARG A 75 -8.27 2.61 5.61
N LEU A 76 -7.22 3.22 5.04
CA LEU A 76 -5.82 2.99 5.40
C LEU A 76 -5.40 3.85 6.59
N GLY A 77 -5.85 5.10 6.65
CA GLY A 77 -5.57 6.01 7.76
C GLY A 77 -6.40 5.74 9.03
N PRO A 78 -6.19 6.53 10.10
CA PRO A 78 -5.30 7.70 10.15
C PRO A 78 -3.81 7.33 10.17
N VAL A 79 -2.98 8.22 9.63
CA VAL A 79 -1.51 8.13 9.75
C VAL A 79 -1.09 8.85 11.03
N GLU A 80 -0.42 8.13 11.92
CA GLU A 80 0.16 8.62 13.17
C GLU A 80 1.63 8.95 12.94
N PHE A 81 2.08 10.15 13.34
CA PHE A 81 3.44 10.64 13.15
C PHE A 81 4.19 10.69 14.49
N ALA A 82 4.74 9.56 14.97
CA ALA A 82 5.72 9.54 16.05
C ALA A 82 6.24 8.11 16.33
N PRO A 83 7.56 7.80 16.19
CA PRO A 83 8.66 8.61 15.67
C PRO A 83 8.79 8.62 14.12
N ALA A 84 8.09 7.72 13.44
CA ALA A 84 7.95 7.66 11.98
C ALA A 84 6.45 7.61 11.62
N PRO A 85 6.05 7.94 10.38
CA PRO A 85 4.67 7.81 9.95
C PRO A 85 4.25 6.35 9.98
N THR A 86 3.14 6.06 10.65
CA THR A 86 2.61 4.71 10.75
C THR A 86 1.10 4.73 10.58
N PHE A 87 0.55 3.64 10.05
CA PHE A 87 -0.90 3.45 10.02
C PHE A 87 -1.26 2.00 10.32
N ARG A 88 -2.53 1.76 10.62
CA ARG A 88 -3.04 0.44 10.96
C ARG A 88 -3.98 -0.07 9.88
N LEU A 89 -3.70 -1.28 9.40
CA LEU A 89 -4.57 -1.99 8.48
C LEU A 89 -4.91 -3.36 9.08
N GLY A 90 -6.17 -3.52 9.46
CA GLY A 90 -6.61 -4.65 10.26
C GLY A 90 -5.94 -4.66 11.64
N SER A 91 -5.29 -5.77 11.99
CA SER A 91 -4.57 -5.94 13.26
C SER A 91 -3.07 -5.65 13.18
N ARG A 92 -2.57 -5.13 12.05
CA ARG A 92 -1.14 -4.90 11.81
C ARG A 92 -0.85 -3.41 11.71
N ALA A 93 0.31 -3.01 12.23
CA ALA A 93 0.87 -1.68 12.05
C ALA A 93 1.91 -1.70 10.92
N TYR A 94 1.89 -0.65 10.12
CA TYR A 94 2.79 -0.45 8.99
C TYR A 94 3.45 0.91 9.13
N GLU A 95 4.78 0.93 9.08
CA GLU A 95 5.57 2.14 8.91
C GLU A 95 5.64 2.49 7.43
N ILE A 96 5.55 3.77 7.13
CA ILE A 96 5.54 4.31 5.78
C ILE A 96 6.46 5.52 5.73
N GLU A 97 7.21 5.67 4.64
CA GLU A 97 8.02 6.87 4.43
C GLU A 97 7.12 8.08 4.14
N ASP A 98 7.55 9.27 4.60
CA ASP A 98 6.78 10.52 4.48
C ASP A 98 6.28 10.79 3.05
N GLU A 99 7.07 10.42 2.03
CA GLU A 99 6.76 10.64 0.62
C GLU A 99 5.55 9.84 0.11
N TYR A 100 5.16 8.76 0.79
CA TYR A 100 4.01 7.93 0.42
C TYR A 100 2.77 8.22 1.26
N VAL A 101 2.87 9.04 2.31
CA VAL A 101 1.73 9.47 3.14
C VAL A 101 0.63 10.11 2.28
N ALA A 102 1.00 10.89 1.26
CA ALA A 102 0.04 11.48 0.33
C ALA A 102 -0.79 10.42 -0.43
N GLN A 103 -0.22 9.25 -0.72
CA GLN A 103 -0.95 8.16 -1.39
C GLN A 103 -1.97 7.50 -0.46
N VAL A 104 -1.66 7.39 0.84
CA VAL A 104 -2.62 6.93 1.86
C VAL A 104 -3.81 7.90 1.92
N HIS A 105 -3.54 9.19 2.02
CA HIS A 105 -4.59 10.20 2.05
C HIS A 105 -5.39 10.26 0.75
N ALA A 106 -4.76 10.13 -0.42
CA ALA A 106 -5.46 10.09 -1.70
C ALA A 106 -6.37 8.86 -1.82
N ALA A 107 -5.87 7.67 -1.43
CA ALA A 107 -6.65 6.43 -1.46
C ALA A 107 -7.86 6.48 -0.52
N ASP A 108 -7.74 7.15 0.62
CA ASP A 108 -8.82 7.39 1.58
C ASP A 108 -9.79 8.49 1.09
N ALA A 109 -9.29 9.55 0.46
CA ALA A 109 -10.11 10.63 -0.09
C ALA A 109 -11.01 10.14 -1.24
N GLU A 110 -10.54 9.18 -2.05
CA GLU A 110 -11.37 8.49 -3.04
C GLU A 110 -12.59 7.80 -2.42
N LEU A 111 -12.46 7.25 -1.20
CA LEU A 111 -13.58 6.63 -0.48
C LEU A 111 -14.62 7.67 -0.06
N ASP A 112 -14.17 8.89 0.23
CA ASP A 112 -15.04 10.01 0.58
C ASP A 112 -15.62 10.70 -0.67
N GLY A 113 -15.30 10.23 -1.88
CA GLY A 113 -15.73 10.83 -3.14
C GLY A 113 -15.07 12.19 -3.43
N LEU A 114 -13.94 12.48 -2.77
CA LEU A 114 -13.21 13.75 -2.88
C LEU A 114 -12.18 13.74 -4.03
N LEU A 115 -12.55 13.15 -5.16
CA LEU A 115 -11.76 13.24 -6.38
C LEU A 115 -12.02 14.60 -7.05
N PRO A 116 -10.98 15.33 -7.47
CA PRO A 116 -11.20 16.51 -8.31
C PRO A 116 -11.90 16.08 -9.60
N GLU A 117 -12.82 16.92 -10.09
CA GLU A 117 -13.43 16.70 -11.42
C GLU A 117 -12.32 16.60 -12.47
N ASP A 118 -12.46 15.62 -13.37
CA ASP A 118 -11.53 15.48 -14.49
C ASP A 118 -11.58 16.77 -15.33
N PRO A 119 -10.46 17.49 -15.49
CA PRO A 119 -10.44 18.69 -16.33
C PRO A 119 -10.66 18.38 -17.83
N PHE A 120 -10.57 17.12 -18.24
CA PHE A 120 -10.76 16.68 -19.63
C PHE A 120 -11.63 15.42 -19.74
N PRO A 121 -12.93 15.50 -19.42
CA PRO A 121 -13.81 14.33 -19.38
C PRO A 121 -14.11 13.72 -20.77
N ASP A 122 -13.82 14.44 -21.86
CA ASP A 122 -14.22 14.11 -23.25
C ASP A 122 -13.04 14.01 -24.25
N ALA A 123 -11.81 13.73 -23.78
CA ALA A 123 -10.62 13.63 -24.66
C ALA A 123 -10.34 12.21 -25.18
#